data_AF-A0A699Z350-F1
#
_entry.id   AF-A0A699Z350-F1
#
_cell.length_a   1.000
_cell.length_b   1.000
_cell.length_c   1.000
_cell.angle_alpha   90.00
_cell.angle_beta   90.00
_cell.angle_gamma   90.00
#
_symmetry.space_group_name_H-M   'P 1'
#
loop_
_entity.id
_entity.type
_entity.pdbx_description
1 polymer ?
#
loop_
_entity_poly.entity_id
_entity_poly.type
_entity_poly.pdbx_seq_one_letter_code
_entity_poly.pdbx_strand_id
1 'polypeptide(L)' 'MHGAVAEELGDSVKVVKVDVDENRQLSTQLKIEGLPTMVFIPKDASRPALRTEGLLPAAQIIEI' A
#
# COMPACT_ATOMS: atom_id res chain seq x y z
N MET A 1 12.55 6.36 -5.28
CA MET A 1 11.30 7.04 -5.69
C MET A 1 10.65 7.55 -4.43
N HIS A 2 10.84 8.82 -4.09
CA HIS A 2 10.12 9.45 -3.00
C HIS A 2 8.85 10.04 -3.60
N GLY A 3 7.70 9.48 -3.22
CA GLY A 3 6.39 10.06 -3.52
C GLY A 3 5.93 10.87 -2.33
N ALA A 4 5.03 11.84 -2.54
CA ALA A 4 4.58 12.78 -1.50
C ALA A 4 4.21 12.12 -0.16
N VAL A 5 3.62 10.91 -0.18
CA VAL A 5 3.31 10.15 1.05
C VAL A 5 4.55 9.74 1.83
N ALA A 6 5.57 9.21 1.16
CA ALA A 6 6.81 8.78 1.81
C ALA A 6 7.64 9.97 2.32
N GLU A 7 7.57 11.11 1.63
CA GLU A 7 8.22 12.35 2.05
C GLU A 7 7.54 12.95 3.29
N GLU A 8 6.21 13.03 3.28
CA GLU A 8 5.44 13.64 4.37
C GLU A 8 5.48 12.79 5.65
N LEU A 9 5.33 11.46 5.52
CA LEU A 9 5.25 10.56 6.67
C LEU A 9 6.61 10.07 7.16
N GLY A 10 7.66 10.23 6.35
CA GLY A 10 9.04 9.83 6.70
C GLY A 10 9.14 8.43 7.30
N ASP A 11 9.85 8.32 8.41
CA ASP A 11 10.12 7.04 9.10
C ASP A 11 8.91 6.45 9.84
N SER A 12 7.78 7.17 9.90
CA SER A 12 6.58 6.65 10.58
C SER A 12 5.96 5.46 9.84
N VAL A 13 6.16 5.40 8.52
CA VAL A 13 5.64 4.37 7.61
C VAL A 13 6.76 3.77 6.77
N LYS A 14 6.53 2.54 6.29
CA LYS A 14 7.37 1.91 5.28
C LYS A 14 6.56 1.74 4.00
N VAL A 15 6.98 2.44 2.94
CA VAL A 15 6.34 2.33 1.62
C VAL A 15 7.12 1.31 0.79
N VAL A 16 6.41 0.30 0.29
CA VAL A 16 6.99 -0.75 -0.57
C VAL A 16 6.21 -0.77 -1.88
N LYS A 17 6.93 -0.69 -3.00
CA LYS A 17 6.37 -0.93 -4.34
C LYS A 17 6.54 -2.40 -4.68
N VAL A 18 5.45 -3.04 -5.10
CA VAL A 18 5.45 -4.44 -5.52
C VAL A 18 5.07 -4.47 -7.00
N ASP A 19 5.93 -5.06 -7.82
CA ASP A 19 5.60 -5.42 -9.19
C ASP A 19 4.83 -6.75 -9.17
N VAL A 20 3.59 -6.74 -9.65
CA VAL A 20 2.71 -7.92 -9.57
C VAL A 20 3.07 -9.01 -10.58
N ASP A 21 3.73 -8.65 -11.68
CA ASP A 21 4.17 -9.60 -12.71
C ASP A 21 5.37 -10.39 -12.22
N GLU A 22 6.26 -9.73 -11.48
CA GLU A 22 7.41 -10.36 -10.82
C GLU A 22 7.01 -11.12 -9.53
N ASN A 23 5.98 -10.66 -8.81
CA ASN A 23 5.60 -11.18 -7.49
C ASN A 23 4.24 -11.89 -7.47
N ARG A 24 3.96 -12.74 -8.46
CA ARG A 24 2.64 -13.37 -8.66
C ARG A 24 2.08 -14.09 -7.44
N GLN A 25 2.89 -14.84 -6.70
CA GLN A 25 2.43 -15.57 -5.50
C GLN A 25 1.92 -14.60 -4.42
N LEU A 26 2.65 -13.51 -4.19
CA LEU A 26 2.24 -12.47 -3.23
C LEU A 26 0.96 -11.79 -3.70
N SER A 27 0.87 -11.46 -4.99
CA SER A 27 -0.33 -10.87 -5.60
C SER A 27 -1.56 -11.77 -5.43
N THR A 28 -1.41 -13.09 -5.61
CA THR A 28 -2.50 -14.05 -5.37
C THR A 28 -2.88 -14.11 -3.89
N GLN A 29 -1.90 -14.16 -2.98
CA GLN A 29 -2.17 -14.20 -1.53
C GLN A 29 -2.90 -12.95 -1.04
N LEU A 30 -2.51 -11.77 -1.56
CA LEU A 30 -3.13 -10.49 -1.24
C LEU A 30 -4.40 -10.21 -2.06
N LYS A 31 -4.79 -11.11 -2.96
CA LYS A 31 -5.95 -10.98 -3.86
C LYS A 31 -5.94 -9.68 -4.66
N ILE A 32 -4.80 -9.40 -5.31
CA ILE A 32 -4.67 -8.24 -6.19
C ILE A 32 -5.31 -8.58 -7.53
N GLU A 33 -6.51 -8.05 -7.77
CA GLU A 33 -7.33 -8.33 -8.97
C GLU A 33 -7.34 -7.17 -9.98
N GLY A 34 -6.90 -5.98 -9.57
CA GLY A 34 -6.82 -4.79 -10.40
C GLY A 34 -5.65 -3.89 -10.02
N LEU A 35 -5.21 -3.05 -10.96
CA LEU A 35 -4.15 -2.06 -10.73
C LEU A 35 -4.67 -0.64 -10.99
N PRO A 36 -4.20 0.37 -10.22
CA PRO A 36 -3.37 0.22 -9.02
C PRO A 36 -4.18 -0.30 -7.82
N THR A 37 -3.54 -1.04 -6.92
CA THR A 37 -4.08 -1.44 -5.61
C THR A 37 -3.09 -1.07 -4.52
N MET A 38 -3.58 -0.52 -3.41
CA MET A 38 -2.79 -0.26 -2.22
C MET A 38 -3.28 -1.11 -1.05
N VAL A 39 -2.33 -1.56 -0.23
CA VAL A 39 -2.59 -2.34 0.99
C VAL A 39 -1.89 -1.65 2.15
N PHE A 40 -2.67 -1.19 3.12
CA PHE A 40 -2.21 -0.54 4.35
C PHE A 40 -2.14 -1.59 5.45
N ILE A 41 -0.92 -1.89 5.90
CA ILE A 41 -0.66 -2.91 6.91
C ILE A 41 -0.37 -2.21 8.24
N PRO A 42 -1.22 -2.34 9.26
CA PRO A 42 -0.96 -1.75 10.56
C PRO A 42 0.22 -2.42 11.25
N LYS A 43 0.96 -1.67 12.08
CA LYS A 43 2.04 -2.21 12.93
C LYS A 43 1.51 -3.23 13.94
N ASP A 44 0.26 -3.07 14.34
CA ASP A 44 -0.45 -3.99 15.24
C ASP A 44 -1.07 -5.13 14.42
N ALA A 45 -0.52 -6.34 14.57
CA ALA A 45 -0.95 -7.53 13.84
C ALA A 45 -2.37 -8.00 14.20
N SER A 46 -2.96 -7.49 15.28
CA SER A 46 -4.37 -7.77 15.61
C SER A 46 -5.34 -6.96 14.74
N ARG A 47 -4.89 -5.86 14.12
CA ARG A 47 -5.69 -5.05 13.22
C ARG A 47 -5.59 -5.57 11.78
N PRO A 48 -6.71 -5.68 11.05
CA PRO A 48 -6.69 -6.11 9.67
C PRO A 48 -6.03 -5.06 8.78
N ALA A 49 -5.41 -5.52 7.69
CA ALA A 49 -4.94 -4.63 6.64
C ALA A 49 -6.13 -4.01 5.88
N LEU A 50 -6.01 -2.74 5.52
CA LEU A 50 -6.98 -2.05 4.65
C LEU A 50 -6.51 -2.15 3.20
N ARG A 51 -7.42 -2.45 2.28
CA ARG A 51 -7.15 -2.51 0.84
C ARG A 51 -7.99 -1.47 0.13
N THR A 52 -7.38 -0.76 -0.80
CA THR A 52 -8.05 0.21 -1.67
C THR A 52 -7.66 -0.03 -3.12
N GLU A 53 -8.64 -0.04 -4.00
CA GLU A 53 -8.45 -0.17 -5.44
C GLU A 53 -8.58 1.19 -6.12
N GLY A 54 -7.83 1.37 -7.21
CA GLY A 54 -7.81 2.63 -7.95
C GLY A 54 -6.85 3.66 -7.38
N LEU A 55 -6.78 4.80 -8.07
CA LEU A 55 -5.85 5.88 -7.75
C LEU A 55 -6.39 6.71 -6.58
N LEU A 56 -5.65 6.80 -5.47
CA LEU A 56 -5.96 7.72 -4.37
C LEU A 56 -5.01 8.93 -4.37
N PRO A 57 -5.51 10.14 -4.11
CA PRO A 57 -4.66 11.30 -3.87
C PRO A 57 -3.80 11.13 -2.61
N ALA A 58 -2.59 11.69 -2.61
CA ALA A 58 -1.67 11.59 -1.49
C ALA A 58 -2.27 12.09 -0.16
N ALA A 59 -3.04 13.19 -0.19
CA ALA A 59 -3.72 13.73 0.99
C ALA A 59 -4.66 12.71 1.64
N GLN A 60 -5.43 11.96 0.84
CA GLN A 60 -6.32 10.93 1.36
C GLN A 60 -5.54 9.77 1.96
N ILE A 61 -4.38 9.42 1.39
CA ILE A 61 -3.51 8.37 1.93
C ILE A 61 -2.95 8.74 3.30
N ILE A 62 -2.62 10.02 3.50
CA ILE A 62 -2.06 10.55 4.76
C ILE A 62 -3.08 10.53 5.90
N GLU A 63 -4.38 10.56 5.59
CA GLU A 63 -5.47 10.54 6.57
C GLU A 63 -5.92 9.13 7.02
N ILE A 64 -5.41 8.06 6.38
CA ILE A 64 -5.72 6.66 6.70
C ILE A 64 -4.98 6.21 7.97
#